data_AF-A0A834CW04-F1
#
_entry.id   AF-A0A834CW04-F1
#
_cell.length_a   1.000
_cell.length_b   1.000
_cell.length_c   1.000
_cell.angle_alpha   90.00
_cell.angle_beta   90.00
_cell.angle_gamma   90.00
#
_symmetry.space_group_name_H-M   'P 1'
#
loop_
_entity.id
_entity.type
_entity.pdbx_description
1 polymer ?
#
loop_
_entity_poly.entity_id
_entity_poly.type
_entity_poly.pdbx_seq_one_letter_code
_entity_poly.pdbx_strand_id
1 'polypeptide(L)'
;FLGTEDTRPSVGETQLAATSSTVEEIHLDRQDAQQRECGSAETSEKVEMDGDDEPVSGMEFNSLEDLMNYYKEYGKKRGFGVMTKRSERGEDETVRYVTLACARGGKARNRTINVANPRPTGKTECKAKINALKVADGKFRLTTVHNLHNHGLSPKKSRFFRCNREVSESVKRVLDTNDLAGIRMNKSFGSLVVGAGGFENLPFLEKDCRNYIDKARHLRLGAGGAGALRDYFLRMQYKNPGFFALMDLDDEGRLKNVFWADPRSRAAYQYFGDVCMDGIAPKAIITDQDRAMKNAIKIVFPESRHRFCLWHILKKVPEKLSCYGSYKEFIR
;
A
#
# COMPACT_ATOMS: atom_id res chain seq x y z
N PHE A 1 -10.21 6.24 77.71
CA PHE A 1 -10.89 7.16 78.65
C PHE A 1 -10.42 8.56 78.31
N LEU A 2 -11.29 9.42 77.77
CA LEU A 2 -11.05 10.86 77.43
C LEU A 2 -9.90 11.11 76.40
N GLY A 3 -9.99 11.98 75.39
CA GLY A 3 -10.94 13.07 75.06
C GLY A 3 -10.29 14.45 75.29
N THR A 4 -10.44 15.48 74.45
CA THR A 4 -11.04 15.71 73.10
C THR A 4 -10.18 16.81 72.40
N GLU A 5 -10.36 17.37 71.20
CA GLU A 5 -11.33 17.46 70.06
C GLU A 5 -10.45 17.51 68.75
N ASP A 6 -10.80 17.36 67.46
CA ASP A 6 -11.99 17.26 66.58
C ASP A 6 -12.80 18.54 66.22
N THR A 7 -12.99 18.79 64.92
CA THR A 7 -13.96 19.75 64.35
C THR A 7 -14.13 19.54 62.83
N ARG A 8 -15.36 19.33 62.36
CA ARG A 8 -15.75 19.38 60.93
C ARG A 8 -17.15 20.02 60.78
N PRO A 9 -17.43 20.76 59.69
CA PRO A 9 -18.81 21.02 59.24
C PRO A 9 -19.41 19.79 58.54
N SER A 10 -20.74 19.76 58.41
CA SER A 10 -21.52 18.61 57.89
C SER A 10 -22.30 18.91 56.60
N VAL A 11 -23.05 17.90 56.13
CA VAL A 11 -23.76 17.83 54.84
C VAL A 11 -25.13 18.53 54.88
N GLY A 12 -25.63 18.97 53.72
CA GLY A 12 -27.06 19.26 53.50
C GLY A 12 -27.47 19.01 52.04
N GLU A 13 -28.45 18.14 51.81
CA GLU A 13 -29.12 17.91 50.52
C GLU A 13 -30.59 18.32 50.60
N THR A 14 -31.15 18.92 49.54
CA THR A 14 -32.62 19.00 49.31
C THR A 14 -32.90 18.96 47.81
N GLN A 15 -34.03 18.36 47.41
CA GLN A 15 -34.50 18.22 46.02
C GLN A 15 -35.67 19.17 45.67
N LEU A 16 -36.23 19.01 44.45
CA LEU A 16 -37.48 19.58 43.90
C LEU A 16 -37.36 21.02 43.36
N ALA A 17 -38.05 21.43 42.28
CA ALA A 17 -38.73 20.69 41.20
C ALA A 17 -38.83 21.59 39.93
N ALA A 18 -39.35 21.07 38.81
CA ALA A 18 -39.35 21.77 37.51
C ALA A 18 -40.62 22.59 37.21
N THR A 19 -40.50 23.61 36.35
CA THR A 19 -41.39 23.82 35.17
C THR A 19 -40.81 24.83 34.16
N SER A 20 -41.05 24.58 32.87
CA SER A 20 -41.27 25.50 31.71
C SER A 20 -40.97 27.01 31.90
N SER A 21 -40.28 27.71 30.99
CA SER A 21 -40.90 28.12 29.72
C SER A 21 -39.96 28.77 28.67
N THR A 22 -40.47 28.85 27.44
CA THR A 22 -40.19 29.82 26.34
C THR A 22 -38.77 29.90 25.73
N VAL A 23 -38.74 29.84 24.39
CA VAL A 23 -37.63 30.27 23.53
C VAL A 23 -37.98 31.65 22.98
N GLU A 24 -37.05 32.60 23.00
CA GLU A 24 -37.13 33.83 22.20
C GLU A 24 -35.84 34.05 21.40
N GLU A 25 -35.98 34.76 20.28
CA GLU A 25 -34.97 34.91 19.23
C GLU A 25 -34.09 36.13 19.44
N ILE A 26 -32.92 36.15 18.79
CA ILE A 26 -32.20 37.39 18.50
C ILE A 26 -32.01 37.50 16.99
N HIS A 27 -32.92 38.22 16.35
CA HIS A 27 -32.76 38.73 14.99
C HIS A 27 -31.66 39.80 14.96
N LEU A 28 -30.88 39.86 13.88
CA LEU A 28 -30.20 41.07 13.39
C LEU A 28 -29.94 40.95 11.89
N ASP A 29 -30.03 42.07 11.18
CA ASP A 29 -30.56 42.07 9.81
C ASP A 29 -29.58 41.84 8.65
N ARG A 30 -30.18 41.47 7.52
CA ARG A 30 -29.57 41.49 6.18
C ARG A 30 -29.61 42.91 5.61
N GLN A 31 -28.58 43.27 4.83
CA GLN A 31 -28.72 44.21 3.73
C GLN A 31 -27.73 43.89 2.60
N ASP A 32 -28.04 44.35 1.39
CA ASP A 32 -27.63 43.66 0.16
C ASP A 32 -26.41 44.24 -0.59
N ALA A 33 -25.83 43.34 -1.39
CA ALA A 33 -25.17 43.57 -2.68
C ALA A 33 -24.20 44.76 -2.87
N GLN A 34 -22.94 44.41 -3.12
CA GLN A 34 -22.21 44.98 -4.26
C GLN A 34 -21.30 43.92 -4.91
N GLN A 35 -21.50 43.68 -6.21
CA GLN A 35 -20.69 42.75 -7.00
C GLN A 35 -19.42 43.44 -7.50
N ARG A 36 -18.29 42.73 -7.52
CA ARG A 36 -17.15 43.01 -8.40
C ARG A 36 -16.53 41.70 -8.89
N GLU A 37 -16.22 41.66 -10.17
CA GLU A 37 -15.36 40.67 -10.83
C GLU A 37 -13.89 40.89 -10.39
N CYS A 38 -12.89 40.09 -10.73
CA CYS A 38 -12.74 39.09 -11.80
C CYS A 38 -11.73 37.99 -11.38
N GLY A 39 -11.74 36.84 -12.05
CA GLY A 39 -10.79 35.75 -11.78
C GLY A 39 -11.20 34.42 -12.43
N SER A 40 -11.31 34.38 -13.75
CA SER A 40 -11.70 33.17 -14.50
C SER A 40 -10.66 32.05 -14.34
N ALA A 41 -11.05 30.96 -13.69
CA ALA A 41 -10.34 29.68 -13.84
C ALA A 41 -10.69 29.09 -15.22
N GLU A 42 -9.69 28.73 -16.01
CA GLU A 42 -9.87 28.15 -17.35
C GLU A 42 -10.62 26.82 -17.26
N THR A 43 -11.91 26.84 -17.60
CA THR A 43 -12.69 25.61 -17.84
C THR A 43 -12.19 24.99 -19.14
N SER A 44 -11.46 23.89 -19.06
CA SER A 44 -11.13 23.10 -20.24
C SER A 44 -12.43 22.65 -20.92
N GLU A 45 -12.60 23.07 -22.18
CA GLU A 45 -13.82 22.80 -22.94
C GLU A 45 -14.02 21.30 -23.08
N LYS A 46 -15.15 20.80 -22.57
CA LYS A 46 -15.61 19.46 -22.88
C LYS A 46 -16.16 19.47 -24.30
N VAL A 47 -15.29 19.23 -25.27
CA VAL A 47 -15.71 19.01 -26.66
C VAL A 47 -16.56 17.74 -26.69
N GLU A 48 -17.88 17.89 -26.87
CA GLU A 48 -18.76 16.77 -27.14
C GLU A 48 -18.51 16.30 -28.58
N MET A 49 -17.69 15.26 -28.72
CA MET A 49 -17.34 14.65 -30.00
C MET A 49 -18.18 13.40 -30.24
N ASP A 50 -19.19 13.53 -31.10
CA ASP A 50 -19.97 12.39 -31.59
C ASP A 50 -19.48 11.99 -32.98
N GLY A 51 -18.90 10.80 -33.06
CA GLY A 51 -18.10 10.31 -34.17
C GLY A 51 -17.33 9.05 -33.77
N ASP A 52 -16.88 8.26 -34.74
CA ASP A 52 -16.17 7.01 -34.44
C ASP A 52 -14.66 7.23 -34.28
N ASP A 53 -14.23 7.49 -33.04
CA ASP A 53 -12.83 7.78 -32.65
C ASP A 53 -11.84 6.59 -32.82
N GLU A 54 -12.04 5.68 -33.78
CA GLU A 54 -11.07 4.60 -34.01
C GLU A 54 -9.71 5.18 -34.41
N PRO A 55 -8.60 4.66 -33.84
CA PRO A 55 -7.26 5.10 -34.22
C PRO A 55 -7.00 4.72 -35.68
N VAL A 56 -6.66 5.71 -36.52
CA VAL A 56 -6.32 5.50 -37.93
C VAL A 56 -4.84 5.83 -38.16
N SER A 57 -4.15 4.98 -38.93
CA SER A 57 -2.77 5.27 -39.39
C SER A 57 -2.74 6.59 -40.15
N GLY A 58 -1.88 7.52 -39.75
CA GLY A 58 -1.80 8.88 -40.28
C GLY A 58 -2.28 9.98 -39.33
N MET A 59 -3.05 9.68 -38.28
CA MET A 59 -3.41 10.65 -37.24
C MET A 59 -2.16 11.27 -36.59
N GLU A 60 -2.20 12.57 -36.29
CA GLU A 60 -1.10 13.33 -35.67
C GLU A 60 -1.50 13.90 -34.31
N PHE A 61 -0.53 13.96 -33.40
CA PHE A 61 -0.67 14.49 -32.04
C PHE A 61 0.47 15.47 -31.73
N ASN A 62 0.18 16.61 -31.12
CA ASN A 62 1.17 17.66 -30.87
C ASN A 62 2.27 17.19 -29.90
N SER A 63 1.93 16.36 -28.92
CA SER A 63 2.85 15.78 -27.96
C SER A 63 2.67 14.27 -27.77
N LEU A 64 3.63 13.65 -27.08
CA LEU A 64 3.52 12.27 -26.61
C LEU A 64 2.41 12.11 -25.56
N GLU A 65 2.09 13.17 -24.83
CA GLU A 65 1.06 13.16 -23.78
C GLU A 65 -0.35 13.14 -24.40
N ASP A 66 -0.59 13.96 -25.43
CA ASP A 66 -1.85 13.94 -26.20
C ASP A 66 -2.13 12.55 -26.78
N LEU A 67 -1.11 11.95 -27.42
CA LEU A 67 -1.17 10.59 -27.94
C LEU A 67 -1.47 9.54 -26.86
N MET A 68 -0.84 9.66 -25.69
CA MET A 68 -1.09 8.73 -24.57
C MET A 68 -2.47 8.92 -23.98
N ASN A 69 -2.97 10.16 -23.87
CA ASN A 69 -4.29 10.49 -23.37
C ASN A 69 -5.38 10.03 -24.33
N TYR A 70 -5.30 10.38 -25.62
CA TYR A 70 -6.20 9.90 -26.66
C TYR A 70 -6.34 8.36 -26.64
N TYR A 71 -5.23 7.61 -26.66
CA TYR A 71 -5.32 6.15 -26.68
C TYR A 71 -5.77 5.55 -25.33
N LYS A 72 -5.46 6.19 -24.20
CA LYS A 72 -5.98 5.85 -22.86
C LYS A 72 -7.50 6.04 -22.80
N GLU A 73 -8.03 7.10 -23.40
CA GLU A 73 -9.46 7.39 -23.46
C GLU A 73 -10.19 6.50 -24.47
N TYR A 74 -9.62 6.26 -25.65
CA TYR A 74 -10.10 5.25 -26.59
C TYR A 74 -10.19 3.86 -25.93
N GLY A 75 -9.14 3.45 -25.19
CA GLY A 75 -9.14 2.23 -24.39
C GLY A 75 -10.20 2.24 -23.27
N LYS A 76 -10.47 3.38 -22.64
CA LYS A 76 -11.52 3.56 -21.63
C LYS A 76 -12.93 3.47 -22.23
N LYS A 77 -13.16 4.04 -23.43
CA LYS A 77 -14.41 4.02 -24.22
C LYS A 77 -14.70 2.62 -24.75
N ARG A 78 -13.76 1.98 -25.45
CA ARG A 78 -13.91 0.61 -25.99
C ARG A 78 -13.76 -0.50 -24.94
N GLY A 79 -13.11 -0.25 -23.80
CA GLY A 79 -13.14 -1.13 -22.63
C GLY A 79 -11.94 -2.09 -22.47
N PHE A 80 -10.72 -1.62 -22.75
CA PHE A 80 -9.47 -2.30 -22.40
C PHE A 80 -8.50 -1.37 -21.64
N GLY A 81 -7.56 -1.96 -20.89
CA GLY A 81 -6.46 -1.20 -20.29
C GLY A 81 -5.33 -1.00 -21.29
N VAL A 82 -4.70 0.17 -21.29
CA VAL A 82 -3.53 0.53 -22.11
C VAL A 82 -2.24 0.35 -21.33
N MET A 83 -1.13 0.05 -22.03
CA MET A 83 0.23 0.12 -21.50
C MET A 83 1.23 0.54 -22.59
N THR A 84 2.26 1.30 -22.22
CA THR A 84 3.44 1.47 -23.07
C THR A 84 4.19 0.14 -23.16
N LYS A 85 4.45 -0.34 -24.39
CA LYS A 85 5.08 -1.64 -24.67
C LYS A 85 6.54 -1.50 -25.12
N ARG A 86 6.85 -0.45 -25.88
CA ARG A 86 8.19 -0.05 -26.34
C ARG A 86 8.18 1.47 -26.44
N SER A 87 9.31 2.10 -26.12
CA SER A 87 9.58 3.51 -26.35
C SER A 87 11.05 3.64 -26.67
N GLU A 88 11.39 4.42 -27.68
CA GLU A 88 12.76 4.61 -28.15
C GLU A 88 13.08 6.10 -28.16
N ARG A 89 14.25 6.44 -27.62
CA ARG A 89 14.74 7.81 -27.49
C ARG A 89 15.78 8.09 -28.57
N GLY A 90 15.89 9.36 -28.94
CA GLY A 90 17.00 9.85 -29.75
C GLY A 90 18.28 10.09 -28.97
N GLU A 91 19.31 10.57 -29.67
CA GLU A 91 20.51 11.15 -29.03
C GLU A 91 20.16 12.39 -28.18
N ASP A 92 19.10 13.09 -28.55
CA ASP A 92 18.48 14.23 -27.86
C ASP A 92 17.62 13.83 -26.65
N GLU A 93 17.70 12.58 -26.20
CA GLU A 93 16.82 11.91 -25.21
C GLU A 93 15.30 11.95 -25.48
N THR A 94 14.78 12.76 -26.40
CA THR A 94 13.34 12.80 -26.67
C THR A 94 12.87 11.51 -27.33
N VAL A 95 11.61 11.12 -27.05
CA VAL A 95 11.04 9.88 -27.60
C VAL A 95 10.83 10.04 -29.11
N ARG A 96 11.58 9.30 -29.91
CA ARG A 96 11.43 9.27 -31.38
C ARG A 96 10.40 8.23 -31.84
N TYR A 97 10.17 7.15 -31.08
CA TYR A 97 9.18 6.12 -31.40
C TYR A 97 8.49 5.56 -30.15
N VAL A 98 7.20 5.23 -30.25
CA VAL A 98 6.44 4.58 -29.16
C VAL A 98 5.48 3.51 -29.70
N THR A 99 5.36 2.40 -28.97
CA THR A 99 4.28 1.43 -29.12
C THR A 99 3.41 1.44 -27.86
N LEU A 100 2.16 1.89 -27.98
CA LEU A 100 1.14 1.69 -26.95
C LEU A 100 0.36 0.41 -27.29
N ALA A 101 -0.01 -0.39 -26.29
CA ALA A 101 -0.64 -1.69 -26.50
C ALA A 101 -1.66 -2.03 -25.42
N CYS A 102 -2.50 -3.03 -25.70
CA CYS A 102 -3.38 -3.58 -24.67
C CYS A 102 -2.59 -4.14 -23.48
N ALA A 103 -3.03 -3.83 -22.26
CA ALA A 103 -2.46 -4.32 -21.01
C ALA A 103 -2.48 -5.85 -20.86
N ARG A 104 -3.33 -6.56 -21.63
CA ARG A 104 -3.32 -8.03 -21.75
C ARG A 104 -2.26 -8.57 -22.72
N GLY A 105 -1.58 -7.72 -23.48
CA GLY A 105 -0.59 -8.11 -24.49
C GLY A 105 0.74 -8.59 -23.91
N GLY A 106 1.40 -9.50 -24.64
CA GLY A 106 2.64 -10.18 -24.23
C GLY A 106 2.40 -11.45 -23.40
N LYS A 107 3.45 -12.27 -23.23
CA LYS A 107 3.39 -13.55 -22.52
C LYS A 107 3.28 -13.37 -21.00
N ALA A 108 2.63 -14.32 -20.32
CA ALA A 108 2.71 -14.43 -18.87
C ALA A 108 4.15 -14.77 -18.43
N ARG A 109 4.63 -14.15 -17.34
CA ARG A 109 5.95 -14.43 -16.75
C ARG A 109 5.79 -14.80 -15.28
N ASN A 110 5.59 -16.08 -14.99
CA ASN A 110 5.59 -16.58 -13.61
C ASN A 110 7.01 -16.51 -13.04
N ARG A 111 7.29 -15.47 -12.24
CA ARG A 111 8.48 -15.33 -11.40
C ARG A 111 8.28 -15.89 -9.98
N THR A 112 7.18 -16.58 -9.72
CA THR A 112 6.88 -17.22 -8.43
C THR A 112 7.60 -18.55 -8.31
N ILE A 113 8.55 -18.63 -7.38
CA ILE A 113 9.21 -19.89 -6.98
C ILE A 113 8.17 -20.89 -6.39
N ASN A 114 7.15 -20.36 -5.72
CA ASN A 114 6.08 -21.19 -5.14
C ASN A 114 5.05 -21.57 -6.22
N VAL A 115 5.16 -22.79 -6.73
CA VAL A 115 4.33 -23.35 -7.81
C VAL A 115 2.89 -23.62 -7.37
N ALA A 116 2.66 -23.89 -6.08
CA ALA A 116 1.34 -24.24 -5.55
C ALA A 116 0.34 -23.06 -5.51
N ASN A 117 0.83 -21.81 -5.62
CA ASN A 117 -0.01 -20.62 -5.62
C ASN A 117 0.43 -19.63 -6.71
N PRO A 118 0.25 -19.98 -8.01
CA PRO A 118 0.71 -19.17 -9.12
C PRO A 118 -0.09 -17.86 -9.21
N ARG A 119 0.60 -16.72 -9.35
CA ARG A 119 -0.07 -15.41 -9.41
C ARG A 119 -0.98 -15.34 -10.65
N PRO A 120 -2.30 -15.13 -10.49
CA PRO A 120 -3.21 -15.03 -11.64
C PRO A 120 -2.77 -13.93 -12.61
N THR A 121 -2.61 -14.31 -13.88
CA THR A 121 -2.09 -13.43 -14.93
C THR A 121 -3.22 -12.87 -15.79
N GLY A 122 -3.25 -11.56 -15.97
CA GLY A 122 -4.17 -10.92 -16.93
C GLY A 122 -3.68 -10.97 -18.40
N LYS A 123 -2.56 -11.65 -18.67
CA LYS A 123 -1.93 -11.68 -20.00
C LYS A 123 -2.51 -12.79 -20.89
N THR A 124 -2.92 -12.42 -22.11
CA THR A 124 -3.50 -13.30 -23.14
C THR A 124 -2.71 -13.29 -24.45
N GLU A 125 -1.48 -12.76 -24.45
CA GLU A 125 -0.69 -12.49 -25.67
C GLU A 125 -1.36 -11.57 -26.71
N CYS A 126 -2.39 -10.82 -26.31
CA CYS A 126 -3.13 -9.87 -27.15
C CYS A 126 -2.21 -9.02 -28.03
N LYS A 127 -2.53 -8.94 -29.33
CA LYS A 127 -1.70 -8.26 -30.33
C LYS A 127 -2.08 -6.78 -30.52
N ALA A 128 -3.27 -6.37 -30.06
CA ALA A 128 -3.76 -5.00 -30.17
C ALA A 128 -2.75 -3.95 -29.68
N LYS A 129 -2.41 -3.02 -30.58
CA LYS A 129 -1.38 -1.98 -30.41
C LYS A 129 -1.61 -0.82 -31.37
N ILE A 130 -1.06 0.34 -31.02
CA ILE A 130 -0.71 1.40 -31.96
C ILE A 130 0.79 1.68 -31.90
N ASN A 131 1.38 2.03 -33.04
CA ASN A 131 2.73 2.52 -33.18
C ASN A 131 2.67 3.99 -33.59
N ALA A 132 3.52 4.84 -33.01
CA ALA A 132 3.70 6.23 -33.43
C ALA A 132 5.19 6.60 -33.56
N LEU A 133 5.48 7.50 -34.49
CA LEU A 133 6.80 8.04 -34.76
C LEU A 133 6.77 9.57 -34.59
N LYS A 134 7.81 10.15 -33.99
CA LYS A 134 8.00 11.60 -33.95
C LYS A 134 8.45 12.11 -35.32
N VAL A 135 7.73 13.09 -35.86
CA VAL A 135 7.96 13.75 -37.15
C VAL A 135 8.86 14.97 -36.94
N ALA A 136 9.44 15.51 -38.01
CA ALA A 136 10.41 16.62 -37.96
C ALA A 136 9.86 17.93 -37.38
N ASP A 137 8.53 18.12 -37.38
CA ASP A 137 7.82 19.23 -36.74
C ASP A 137 7.59 19.02 -35.24
N GLY A 138 8.05 17.90 -34.69
CA GLY A 138 7.92 17.52 -33.28
C GLY A 138 6.68 16.69 -32.96
N LYS A 139 5.68 16.61 -33.86
CA LYS A 139 4.44 15.87 -33.63
C LYS A 139 4.65 14.35 -33.67
N PHE A 140 3.72 13.60 -33.07
CA PHE A 140 3.67 12.13 -33.15
C PHE A 140 2.62 11.67 -34.15
N ARG A 141 3.03 11.01 -35.23
CA ARG A 141 2.13 10.43 -36.25
C ARG A 141 1.94 8.93 -36.04
N LEU A 142 0.70 8.44 -36.10
CA LEU A 142 0.40 7.00 -36.05
C LEU A 142 0.91 6.29 -37.31
N THR A 143 1.82 5.34 -37.14
CA THR A 143 2.44 4.57 -38.24
C THR A 143 1.91 3.15 -38.36
N THR A 144 1.20 2.64 -37.36
CA THR A 144 0.53 1.32 -37.43
C THR A 144 -0.59 1.24 -36.41
N VAL A 145 -1.73 0.71 -36.82
CA VAL A 145 -2.83 0.36 -35.92
C VAL A 145 -3.15 -1.14 -36.06
N HIS A 146 -3.29 -1.83 -34.94
CA HIS A 146 -4.00 -3.10 -34.88
C HIS A 146 -5.01 -3.04 -33.74
N ASN A 147 -6.29 -2.99 -34.09
CA ASN A 147 -7.39 -2.83 -33.14
C ASN A 147 -8.02 -4.17 -32.70
N LEU A 148 -7.59 -5.30 -33.28
CA LEU A 148 -8.16 -6.62 -33.01
C LEU A 148 -7.67 -7.22 -31.68
N HIS A 149 -8.62 -7.51 -30.78
CA HIS A 149 -8.39 -8.14 -29.48
C HIS A 149 -8.72 -9.63 -29.50
N ASN A 150 -7.94 -10.44 -28.78
CA ASN A 150 -8.20 -11.88 -28.58
C ASN A 150 -8.92 -12.19 -27.25
N HIS A 151 -9.69 -11.23 -26.74
CA HIS A 151 -10.42 -11.33 -25.48
C HIS A 151 -11.61 -10.37 -25.47
N GLY A 152 -12.63 -10.67 -24.67
CA GLY A 152 -13.74 -9.73 -24.44
C GLY A 152 -13.28 -8.36 -23.92
N LEU A 153 -13.90 -7.32 -24.45
CA LEU A 153 -13.80 -5.93 -23.99
C LEU A 153 -14.90 -5.62 -22.96
N SER A 154 -14.71 -4.61 -22.11
CA SER A 154 -15.70 -4.27 -21.09
C SER A 154 -15.65 -2.80 -20.65
N PRO A 155 -16.37 -1.89 -21.35
CA PRO A 155 -16.45 -0.47 -20.98
C PRO A 155 -16.90 -0.25 -19.54
N LYS A 156 -17.93 -0.98 -19.08
CA LYS A 156 -18.43 -0.92 -17.68
C LYS A 156 -17.38 -1.30 -16.61
N LYS A 157 -16.26 -1.93 -17.01
CA LYS A 157 -15.13 -2.29 -16.11
C LYS A 157 -13.89 -1.43 -16.36
N SER A 158 -13.90 -0.47 -17.27
CA SER A 158 -12.69 0.27 -17.68
C SER A 158 -12.09 1.12 -16.57
N ARG A 159 -12.91 1.65 -15.65
CA ARG A 159 -12.49 2.34 -14.42
C ARG A 159 -11.66 1.49 -13.45
N PHE A 160 -11.67 0.15 -13.57
CA PHE A 160 -10.86 -0.72 -12.71
C PHE A 160 -9.44 -0.98 -13.27
N PHE A 161 -9.18 -0.69 -14.55
CA PHE A 161 -7.85 -0.89 -15.13
C PHE A 161 -6.84 0.09 -14.54
N ARG A 162 -5.62 -0.39 -14.24
CA ARG A 162 -4.60 0.41 -13.55
C ARG A 162 -4.18 1.69 -14.30
N CYS A 163 -4.22 1.68 -15.63
CA CYS A 163 -3.96 2.87 -16.47
C CYS A 163 -5.03 3.97 -16.34
N ASN A 164 -6.23 3.61 -15.87
CA ASN A 164 -7.39 4.49 -15.72
C ASN A 164 -7.66 4.81 -14.25
N ARG A 165 -6.75 4.44 -13.33
CA ARG A 165 -6.89 4.67 -11.89
C ARG A 165 -5.80 5.59 -11.38
N GLU A 166 -6.22 6.67 -10.75
CA GLU A 166 -5.35 7.79 -10.38
C GLU A 166 -5.88 8.49 -9.12
N VAL A 167 -5.01 8.65 -8.11
CA VAL A 167 -5.31 9.42 -6.90
C VAL A 167 -4.73 10.82 -7.11
N SER A 168 -5.60 11.83 -7.26
CA SER A 168 -5.19 13.22 -7.52
C SER A 168 -4.41 13.83 -6.35
N GLU A 169 -3.66 14.91 -6.60
CA GLU A 169 -2.90 15.59 -5.55
C GLU A 169 -3.82 16.20 -4.46
N SER A 170 -5.01 16.66 -4.83
CA SER A 170 -6.03 17.11 -3.88
C SER A 170 -6.50 15.99 -2.96
N VAL A 171 -6.77 14.79 -3.51
CA VAL A 171 -7.16 13.63 -2.71
C VAL A 171 -6.00 13.14 -1.85
N LYS A 172 -4.77 13.14 -2.36
CA LYS A 172 -3.56 12.81 -1.57
C LYS A 172 -3.48 13.68 -0.32
N ARG A 173 -3.59 15.01 -0.43
CA ARG A 173 -3.60 15.94 0.72
C ARG A 173 -4.70 15.62 1.72
N VAL A 174 -5.92 15.31 1.26
CA VAL A 174 -7.05 14.94 2.14
C VAL A 174 -6.79 13.61 2.87
N LEU A 175 -6.28 12.59 2.18
CA LEU A 175 -5.86 11.33 2.81
C LEU A 175 -4.74 11.58 3.83
N ASP A 176 -3.77 12.43 3.49
CA ASP A 176 -2.60 12.74 4.30
C ASP A 176 -2.96 13.48 5.60
N THR A 177 -3.88 14.45 5.55
CA THR A 177 -4.43 15.13 6.73
C THR A 177 -5.25 14.16 7.60
N ASN A 178 -6.09 13.34 6.98
CA ASN A 178 -6.89 12.35 7.69
C ASN A 178 -6.02 11.30 8.41
N ASP A 179 -4.92 10.86 7.78
CA ASP A 179 -3.94 9.94 8.38
C ASP A 179 -3.23 10.55 9.60
N LEU A 180 -2.83 11.83 9.52
CA LEU A 180 -2.24 12.57 10.65
C LEU A 180 -3.25 12.78 11.79
N ALA A 181 -4.53 12.98 11.47
CA ALA A 181 -5.63 13.04 12.43
C ALA A 181 -6.07 11.66 12.97
N GLY A 182 -5.39 10.56 12.60
CA GLY A 182 -5.71 9.20 13.06
C GLY A 182 -7.01 8.62 12.48
N ILE A 183 -7.62 9.26 11.49
CA ILE A 183 -8.88 8.83 10.87
C ILE A 183 -8.65 7.56 10.07
N ARG A 184 -9.36 6.48 10.43
CA ARG A 184 -9.22 5.17 9.79
C ARG A 184 -9.55 5.25 8.29
N MET A 185 -8.75 4.55 7.47
CA MET A 185 -8.84 4.56 6.00
C MET A 185 -10.26 4.33 5.45
N ASN A 186 -11.06 3.45 6.07
CA ASN A 186 -12.43 3.19 5.64
C ASN A 186 -13.37 4.41 5.84
N LYS A 187 -13.13 5.23 6.88
CA LYS A 187 -13.87 6.49 7.10
C LYS A 187 -13.35 7.61 6.20
N SER A 188 -12.02 7.70 6.01
CA SER A 188 -11.40 8.66 5.08
C SER A 188 -11.86 8.43 3.64
N PHE A 189 -11.84 7.18 3.15
CA PHE A 189 -12.36 6.81 1.83
C PHE A 189 -13.89 6.99 1.75
N GLY A 190 -14.64 6.68 2.82
CA GLY A 190 -16.09 6.96 2.87
C GLY A 190 -16.42 8.43 2.65
N SER A 191 -15.63 9.35 3.23
CA SER A 191 -15.76 10.79 2.98
C SER A 191 -15.52 11.15 1.51
N LEU A 192 -14.49 10.58 0.88
CA LEU A 192 -14.22 10.77 -0.56
C LEU A 192 -15.34 10.23 -1.46
N VAL A 193 -15.95 9.09 -1.11
CA VAL A 193 -17.10 8.52 -1.83
C VAL A 193 -18.32 9.44 -1.75
N VAL A 194 -18.61 9.98 -0.56
CA VAL A 194 -19.72 10.93 -0.36
C VAL A 194 -19.47 12.24 -1.10
N GLY A 195 -18.25 12.81 -1.00
CA GLY A 195 -17.87 14.03 -1.71
C GLY A 195 -17.86 13.91 -3.23
N ALA A 196 -17.67 12.70 -3.77
CA ALA A 196 -17.81 12.40 -5.19
C ALA A 196 -19.25 11.99 -5.59
N GLY A 197 -20.19 11.90 -4.65
CA GLY A 197 -21.56 11.47 -4.90
C GLY A 197 -21.73 10.01 -5.33
N GLY A 198 -20.74 9.14 -5.12
CA GLY A 198 -20.81 7.73 -5.54
C GLY A 198 -19.46 7.02 -5.71
N PHE A 199 -19.48 5.68 -5.73
CA PHE A 199 -18.28 4.85 -5.95
C PHE A 199 -17.85 4.79 -7.43
N GLU A 200 -18.80 5.06 -8.32
CA GLU A 200 -18.68 5.11 -9.78
C GLU A 200 -17.99 6.39 -10.26
N ASN A 201 -18.11 7.48 -9.50
CA ASN A 201 -17.54 8.78 -9.81
C ASN A 201 -16.06 8.90 -9.37
N LEU A 202 -15.57 8.01 -8.51
CA LEU A 202 -14.16 7.99 -8.09
C LEU A 202 -13.25 7.34 -9.15
N PRO A 203 -12.17 8.03 -9.59
CA PRO A 203 -11.17 7.47 -10.50
C PRO A 203 -10.17 6.54 -9.79
N PHE A 204 -10.48 5.98 -8.61
CA PHE A 204 -9.60 5.12 -7.83
C PHE A 204 -10.39 4.25 -6.85
N LEU A 205 -9.72 3.26 -6.23
CA LEU A 205 -10.31 2.37 -5.22
C LEU A 205 -9.71 2.64 -3.84
N GLU A 206 -10.41 2.22 -2.77
CA GLU A 206 -9.89 2.29 -1.39
C GLU A 206 -8.49 1.66 -1.25
N LYS A 207 -8.22 0.59 -2.02
CA LYS A 207 -6.91 -0.05 -2.06
C LYS A 207 -5.81 0.88 -2.60
N ASP A 208 -6.11 1.80 -3.50
CA ASP A 208 -5.14 2.76 -4.03
C ASP A 208 -4.86 3.86 -3.00
N CYS A 209 -5.89 4.33 -2.28
CA CYS A 209 -5.73 5.21 -1.11
C CYS A 209 -4.88 4.56 -0.02
N ARG A 210 -5.09 3.26 0.25
CA ARG A 210 -4.31 2.48 1.21
C ARG A 210 -2.86 2.30 0.77
N ASN A 211 -2.63 1.87 -0.49
CA ASN A 211 -1.29 1.79 -1.07
C ASN A 211 -0.56 3.15 -1.03
N TYR A 212 -1.29 4.25 -1.24
CA TYR A 212 -0.75 5.60 -1.12
C TYR A 212 -0.34 5.91 0.31
N ILE A 213 -1.24 5.76 1.29
CA ILE A 213 -0.95 6.05 2.71
C ILE A 213 0.14 5.13 3.28
N ASP A 214 0.19 3.85 2.91
CA ASP A 214 1.27 2.96 3.34
C ASP A 214 2.64 3.44 2.81
N LYS A 215 2.68 3.98 1.57
CA LYS A 215 3.89 4.62 1.01
C LYS A 215 4.16 6.00 1.63
N ALA A 216 3.13 6.82 1.85
CA ALA A 216 3.25 8.15 2.43
C ALA A 216 3.78 8.07 3.86
N ARG A 217 3.24 7.15 4.67
CA ARG A 217 3.79 6.78 5.98
C ARG A 217 5.26 6.38 5.87
N HIS A 218 5.62 5.47 4.96
CA HIS A 218 7.02 5.05 4.79
C HIS A 218 7.97 6.21 4.40
N LEU A 219 7.49 7.24 3.70
CA LEU A 219 8.26 8.44 3.33
C LEU A 219 8.28 9.52 4.44
N ARG A 220 7.15 9.76 5.12
CA ARG A 220 7.03 10.61 6.33
C ARG A 220 7.94 10.07 7.44
N LEU A 221 8.00 8.75 7.54
CA LEU A 221 8.92 7.99 8.38
C LEU A 221 10.34 7.97 7.80
N GLY A 222 10.92 9.17 7.63
CA GLY A 222 12.37 9.30 7.79
C GLY A 222 12.75 8.64 9.12
N ALA A 223 13.59 7.61 9.06
CA ALA A 223 13.88 6.73 10.19
C ALA A 223 12.65 6.02 10.84
N GLY A 224 11.68 5.51 10.07
CA GLY A 224 10.66 4.59 10.60
C GLY A 224 10.45 3.33 9.75
N GLY A 225 10.16 2.22 10.43
CA GLY A 225 10.70 0.92 10.05
C GLY A 225 11.89 0.62 10.96
N ALA A 226 13.06 0.32 10.40
CA ALA A 226 14.26 0.01 11.19
C ALA A 226 14.69 1.15 12.15
N GLY A 227 14.54 2.42 11.75
CA GLY A 227 14.90 3.58 12.59
C GLY A 227 14.10 3.63 13.89
N ALA A 228 12.76 3.70 13.81
CA ALA A 228 11.89 3.70 14.99
C ALA A 228 12.09 2.48 15.90
N LEU A 229 12.42 1.31 15.33
CA LEU A 229 12.76 0.11 16.11
C LEU A 229 14.12 0.25 16.82
N ARG A 230 15.15 0.77 16.12
CA ARG A 230 16.45 1.11 16.70
C ARG A 230 16.30 2.13 17.83
N ASP A 231 15.53 3.18 17.62
CA ASP A 231 15.39 4.29 18.57
C ASP A 231 14.56 3.85 19.80
N TYR A 232 13.61 2.92 19.62
CA TYR A 232 13.00 2.17 20.72
C TYR A 232 14.03 1.33 21.48
N PHE A 233 14.87 0.54 20.80
CA PHE A 233 15.90 -0.26 21.45
C PHE A 233 16.95 0.58 22.20
N LEU A 234 17.43 1.67 21.60
CA LEU A 234 18.33 2.63 22.26
C LEU A 234 17.70 3.21 23.53
N ARG A 235 16.41 3.57 23.48
CA ARG A 235 15.65 4.04 24.65
C ARG A 235 15.48 2.95 25.71
N MET A 236 15.33 1.68 25.30
CA MET A 236 15.23 0.54 26.21
C MET A 236 16.57 0.20 26.87
N GLN A 237 17.67 0.27 26.13
CA GLN A 237 19.04 0.11 26.64
C GLN A 237 19.39 1.21 27.64
N TYR A 238 19.13 2.47 27.28
CA TYR A 238 19.34 3.62 28.17
C TYR A 238 18.56 3.49 29.50
N LYS A 239 17.29 3.08 29.42
CA LYS A 239 16.46 2.88 30.63
C LYS A 239 16.79 1.63 31.43
N ASN A 240 17.39 0.61 30.81
CA ASN A 240 17.61 -0.69 31.42
C ASN A 240 18.98 -1.24 30.97
N PRO A 241 20.06 -1.08 31.75
CA PRO A 241 21.40 -1.55 31.36
C PRO A 241 21.47 -3.06 31.06
N GLY A 242 20.54 -3.86 31.60
CA GLY A 242 20.42 -5.28 31.28
C GLY A 242 19.74 -5.60 29.94
N PHE A 243 19.12 -4.64 29.24
CA PHE A 243 18.46 -4.88 27.96
C PHE A 243 19.49 -4.99 26.84
N PHE A 244 19.39 -6.05 26.02
CA PHE A 244 20.26 -6.26 24.86
C PHE A 244 19.44 -6.16 23.57
N ALA A 245 20.02 -5.54 22.55
CA ALA A 245 19.51 -5.61 21.18
C ALA A 245 20.67 -5.56 20.17
N LEU A 246 20.50 -6.27 19.07
CA LEU A 246 21.35 -6.25 17.88
C LEU A 246 20.44 -6.20 16.64
N MET A 247 20.81 -5.40 15.65
CA MET A 247 20.00 -5.18 14.45
C MET A 247 20.89 -5.05 13.23
N ASP A 248 20.70 -5.94 12.25
CA ASP A 248 21.39 -5.88 10.97
C ASP A 248 20.49 -5.19 9.94
N LEU A 249 21.11 -4.36 9.11
CA LEU A 249 20.49 -3.80 7.90
C LEU A 249 21.07 -4.47 6.65
N ASP A 250 20.40 -4.30 5.51
CA ASP A 250 20.98 -4.55 4.18
C ASP A 250 21.50 -3.26 3.53
N ASP A 251 22.13 -3.41 2.36
CA ASP A 251 22.82 -2.34 1.63
C ASP A 251 21.85 -1.24 1.12
N GLU A 252 20.55 -1.53 1.12
CA GLU A 252 19.46 -0.59 0.84
C GLU A 252 18.83 0.00 2.12
N GLY A 253 19.48 -0.18 3.28
CA GLY A 253 19.08 0.36 4.58
C GLY A 253 17.87 -0.32 5.22
N ARG A 254 17.42 -1.47 4.71
CA ARG A 254 16.24 -2.17 5.20
C ARG A 254 16.57 -3.14 6.32
N LEU A 255 15.58 -3.43 7.15
CA LEU A 255 15.71 -4.36 8.27
C LEU A 255 15.97 -5.80 7.78
N LYS A 256 17.10 -6.38 8.18
CA LYS A 256 17.55 -7.72 7.75
C LYS A 256 17.40 -8.75 8.87
N ASN A 257 18.04 -8.49 10.01
CA ASN A 257 17.95 -9.34 11.21
C ASN A 257 17.66 -8.47 12.45
N VAL A 258 16.98 -9.03 13.44
CA VAL A 258 16.79 -8.44 14.78
C VAL A 258 16.96 -9.52 15.83
N PHE A 259 17.75 -9.24 16.85
CA PHE A 259 17.76 -9.97 18.11
C PHE A 259 17.59 -8.99 19.27
N TRP A 260 16.78 -9.33 20.26
CA TRP A 260 16.68 -8.57 21.51
C TRP A 260 16.36 -9.49 22.68
N ALA A 261 16.79 -9.10 23.88
CA ALA A 261 16.50 -9.80 25.12
C ALA A 261 16.43 -8.80 26.27
N ASP A 262 15.34 -8.82 27.04
CA ASP A 262 15.12 -7.91 28.15
C ASP A 262 15.92 -8.30 29.42
N PRO A 263 16.05 -7.40 30.41
CA PRO A 263 16.83 -7.68 31.62
C PRO A 263 16.33 -8.88 32.42
N ARG A 264 15.01 -9.12 32.47
CA ARG A 264 14.43 -10.24 33.25
C ARG A 264 14.70 -11.57 32.56
N SER A 265 14.53 -11.64 31.24
CA SER A 265 14.87 -12.85 30.47
C SER A 265 16.36 -13.20 30.58
N ARG A 266 17.25 -12.19 30.54
CA ARG A 266 18.70 -12.41 30.70
C ARG A 266 19.07 -12.80 32.14
N ALA A 267 18.49 -12.14 33.15
CA ALA A 267 18.73 -12.50 34.55
C ALA A 267 18.18 -13.90 34.89
N ALA A 268 16.99 -14.26 34.39
CA ALA A 268 16.42 -15.60 34.57
C ALA A 268 17.31 -16.67 33.91
N TYR A 269 17.85 -16.41 32.72
CA TYR A 269 18.83 -17.31 32.10
C TYR A 269 20.17 -17.37 32.87
N GLN A 270 20.54 -16.34 33.63
CA GLN A 270 21.74 -16.35 34.47
C GLN A 270 21.54 -17.08 35.82
N TYR A 271 20.35 -17.00 36.42
CA TYR A 271 20.02 -17.60 37.72
C TYR A 271 19.38 -18.99 37.65
N PHE A 272 18.85 -19.36 36.48
CA PHE A 272 18.21 -20.66 36.25
C PHE A 272 18.66 -21.33 34.95
N GLY A 273 19.61 -20.76 34.20
CA GLY A 273 20.19 -21.43 33.02
C GLY A 273 21.08 -22.60 33.40
N ASP A 274 21.62 -22.60 34.61
CA ASP A 274 22.19 -23.77 35.28
C ASP A 274 21.08 -24.72 35.75
N VAL A 275 20.11 -24.27 36.56
CA VAL A 275 19.05 -25.14 37.13
C VAL A 275 18.16 -25.80 36.08
N CYS A 276 17.86 -25.14 34.96
CA CYS A 276 17.10 -25.72 33.86
C CYS A 276 17.89 -26.74 33.02
N MET A 277 19.22 -26.79 33.16
CA MET A 277 20.13 -27.50 32.25
C MET A 277 21.22 -28.34 32.96
N ASP A 278 21.25 -28.37 34.29
CA ASP A 278 22.37 -28.81 35.15
C ASP A 278 23.75 -28.20 34.78
N GLY A 279 23.76 -27.00 34.19
CA GLY A 279 24.96 -26.40 33.59
C GLY A 279 25.49 -27.13 32.34
N ILE A 280 24.82 -28.19 31.88
CA ILE A 280 25.15 -28.99 30.71
C ILE A 280 24.49 -28.37 29.48
N ALA A 281 25.23 -28.24 28.37
CA ALA A 281 24.65 -27.73 27.13
C ALA A 281 23.43 -28.58 26.68
N PRO A 282 22.33 -27.95 26.20
CA PRO A 282 21.09 -28.65 25.84
C PRO A 282 21.35 -29.76 24.82
N LYS A 283 21.07 -31.03 25.16
CA LYS A 283 21.32 -32.19 24.28
C LYS A 283 20.63 -32.08 22.92
N ALA A 284 19.56 -31.29 22.82
CA ALA A 284 19.01 -30.78 21.56
C ALA A 284 18.43 -29.38 21.74
N ILE A 285 18.55 -28.53 20.70
CA ILE A 285 17.86 -27.23 20.63
C ILE A 285 16.89 -27.28 19.44
N ILE A 286 15.64 -26.86 19.66
CA ILE A 286 14.57 -26.88 18.66
C ILE A 286 14.19 -25.45 18.28
N THR A 287 14.49 -25.02 17.04
CA THR A 287 14.08 -23.71 16.49
C THR A 287 13.21 -23.89 15.24
N ASP A 288 12.73 -22.81 14.63
CA ASP A 288 12.19 -22.90 13.27
C ASP A 288 13.33 -23.09 12.23
N GLN A 289 13.06 -22.90 10.93
CA GLN A 289 14.01 -23.11 9.84
C GLN A 289 14.91 -21.88 9.57
N ASP A 290 15.18 -21.05 10.58
CA ASP A 290 16.08 -19.92 10.44
C ASP A 290 17.56 -20.32 10.29
N ARG A 291 18.29 -19.58 9.44
CA ARG A 291 19.68 -19.85 9.08
C ARG A 291 20.69 -19.16 10.02
N ALA A 292 20.33 -18.01 10.61
CA ALA A 292 21.19 -17.34 11.58
C ALA A 292 21.21 -18.12 12.90
N MET A 293 20.05 -18.54 13.41
CA MET A 293 19.91 -19.40 14.59
C MET A 293 20.67 -20.72 14.42
N LYS A 294 20.58 -21.38 13.26
CA LYS A 294 21.35 -22.59 12.97
C LYS A 294 22.87 -22.35 13.09
N ASN A 295 23.36 -21.23 12.56
CA ASN A 295 24.78 -20.88 12.61
C ASN A 295 25.21 -20.53 14.04
N ALA A 296 24.42 -19.71 14.75
CA ALA A 296 24.68 -19.30 16.13
C ALA A 296 24.71 -20.50 17.08
N ILE A 297 23.74 -21.42 16.97
CA ILE A 297 23.70 -22.65 17.77
C ILE A 297 24.96 -23.49 17.53
N LYS A 298 25.42 -23.65 16.29
CA LYS A 298 26.66 -24.39 15.99
C LYS A 298 27.91 -23.78 16.65
N ILE A 299 27.92 -22.48 16.90
CA ILE A 299 29.06 -21.76 17.51
C ILE A 299 28.97 -21.76 19.05
N VAL A 300 27.80 -21.42 19.59
CA VAL A 300 27.58 -21.24 21.04
C VAL A 300 27.35 -22.57 21.76
N PHE A 301 26.77 -23.55 21.06
CA PHE A 301 26.40 -24.85 21.59
C PHE A 301 26.79 -26.00 20.63
N PRO A 302 28.10 -26.23 20.38
CA PRO A 302 28.56 -27.16 19.33
C PRO A 302 28.08 -28.60 19.53
N GLU A 303 27.98 -29.06 20.79
CA GLU A 303 27.51 -30.41 21.14
C GLU A 303 25.97 -30.57 21.09
N SER A 304 25.23 -29.46 20.96
CA SER A 304 23.77 -29.47 20.96
C SER A 304 23.21 -29.90 19.61
N ARG A 305 22.41 -30.96 19.59
CA ARG A 305 21.74 -31.44 18.37
C ARG A 305 20.65 -30.47 17.92
N HIS A 306 20.99 -29.53 17.05
CA HIS A 306 20.02 -28.62 16.44
C HIS A 306 18.96 -29.40 15.64
N ARG A 307 17.68 -29.15 15.92
CA ARG A 307 16.53 -29.72 15.21
C ARG A 307 15.58 -28.61 14.79
N PHE A 308 14.87 -28.84 13.68
CA PHE A 308 13.76 -27.98 13.29
C PHE A 308 12.48 -28.37 14.03
N CYS A 309 11.71 -27.37 14.44
CA CYS A 309 10.44 -27.47 15.13
C CYS A 309 9.42 -28.23 14.28
N LEU A 310 8.88 -29.32 14.82
CA LEU A 310 7.95 -30.20 14.12
C LEU A 310 6.71 -29.45 13.62
N TRP A 311 6.15 -28.52 14.41
CA TRP A 311 5.02 -27.68 13.96
C TRP A 311 5.39 -26.81 12.74
N HIS A 312 6.58 -26.21 12.74
CA HIS A 312 7.07 -25.43 11.60
C HIS A 312 7.40 -26.29 10.37
N ILE A 313 7.80 -27.56 10.56
CA ILE A 313 7.91 -28.54 9.47
C ILE A 313 6.51 -28.86 8.93
N LEU A 314 5.60 -29.35 9.78
CA LEU A 314 4.26 -29.79 9.40
C LEU A 314 3.41 -28.67 8.77
N LYS A 315 3.65 -27.40 9.12
CA LYS A 315 3.07 -26.24 8.44
C LYS A 315 3.68 -26.00 7.04
N LYS A 316 5.01 -26.07 6.90
CA LYS A 316 5.72 -25.79 5.64
C LYS A 316 5.75 -26.97 4.66
N VAL A 317 5.44 -28.20 5.10
CA VAL A 317 5.44 -29.39 4.24
C VAL A 317 4.27 -29.39 3.22
N PRO A 318 3.00 -29.13 3.61
CA PRO A 318 1.91 -28.92 2.66
C PRO A 318 2.18 -27.77 1.68
N GLU A 319 2.76 -26.66 2.17
CA GLU A 319 3.14 -25.50 1.34
C GLU A 319 4.18 -25.84 0.26
N LYS A 320 5.03 -26.86 0.48
CA LYS A 320 6.13 -27.25 -0.40
C LYS A 320 5.88 -28.51 -1.24
N LEU A 321 5.06 -29.45 -0.76
CA LEU A 321 4.83 -30.74 -1.42
C LEU A 321 3.47 -30.88 -2.12
N SER A 322 2.54 -29.92 -1.93
CA SER A 322 1.21 -29.94 -2.56
C SER A 322 1.18 -29.95 -4.10
N CYS A 323 2.31 -29.70 -4.76
CA CYS A 323 2.48 -29.84 -6.21
C CYS A 323 2.86 -31.25 -6.68
N TYR A 324 3.20 -32.19 -5.78
CA TYR A 324 3.50 -33.58 -6.13
C TYR A 324 2.26 -34.46 -5.97
N GLY A 325 1.93 -35.26 -6.99
CA GLY A 325 0.71 -36.10 -6.99
C GLY A 325 0.65 -37.07 -5.82
N SER A 326 1.75 -37.78 -5.56
CA SER A 326 1.89 -38.78 -4.49
C SER A 326 1.73 -38.21 -3.06
N TYR A 327 1.93 -36.90 -2.87
CA TYR A 327 1.69 -36.26 -1.57
C TYR A 327 0.20 -36.24 -1.18
N LYS A 328 -0.72 -36.35 -2.16
CA LYS A 328 -2.16 -36.51 -1.89
C LYS A 328 -2.56 -37.94 -1.52
N GLU A 329 -1.73 -38.92 -1.90
CA GLU A 329 -1.94 -40.33 -1.57
C GLU A 329 -1.37 -40.66 -0.19
N PHE A 330 -0.27 -40.00 0.19
CA PHE A 330 0.42 -40.17 1.48
C PHE A 330 -0.28 -39.51 2.70
N ILE A 331 -1.40 -38.81 2.49
CA ILE A 331 -2.15 -38.08 3.54
C ILE A 331 -3.61 -38.58 3.66
N ARG A 332 -3.91 -39.73 3.04
CA ARG A 332 -5.12 -40.52 3.34
C ARG A 332 -4.86 -41.54 4.43
#